data_AF-A0A8X6XAX6-F1
#
_entry.id   AF-A0A8X6XAX6-F1
#
_cell.length_a   1.000
_cell.length_b   1.000
_cell.length_c   1.000
_cell.angle_alpha   90.00
_cell.angle_beta   90.00
_cell.angle_gamma   90.00
#
_symmetry.space_group_name_H-M   'P 1'
#
loop_
_entity.id
_entity.type
_entity.pdbx_description
1 polymer ?
#
loop_
_entity_poly.entity_id
_entity_poly.type
_entity_poly.pdbx_seq_one_letter_code
_entity_poly.pdbx_strand_id
1 'polypeptide(L)'
;MLKISNVLHGPLTSEELSEAERFWIQVEQKKFFPEELKSLKDNKIEKESPLYNCMPYLAENGLIRLGGRLEFCSLSIDEKDSLILPKNSWLTTLIVRREHNKVMHGGTASTLAQVRSNYWIPKGRQLVKKVIKNCFICRKYLAKPIDQLTSPLPSDRINQTPAFSVCGLDFAGPLYVNNFGELQKSYIVLFTCGVTRALHLELVSDMTTNSFLLAFRKFLAR
;
A
#
# COMPACT_ATOMS: atom_id res chain seq x y z
N MET A 1 36.60 -6.30 20.03
CA MET A 1 37.16 -6.03 18.68
C MET A 1 37.28 -7.36 17.96
N LEU A 2 36.50 -7.59 16.90
CA LEU A 2 36.72 -8.74 16.01
C LEU A 2 38.00 -8.47 15.22
N LYS A 3 39.06 -9.25 15.46
CA LYS A 3 40.26 -9.21 14.62
C LYS A 3 39.91 -9.83 13.27
N ILE A 4 39.88 -9.02 12.22
CA ILE A 4 39.61 -9.46 10.85
C ILE A 4 40.94 -9.91 10.25
N SER A 5 41.38 -11.13 10.55
CA SER A 5 42.64 -11.67 10.02
C SER A 5 42.49 -12.48 8.72
N ASN A 6 41.25 -12.75 8.27
CA ASN A 6 40.95 -13.45 7.03
C ASN A 6 39.82 -12.71 6.29
N VAL A 7 40.15 -11.63 5.56
CA VAL A 7 39.19 -10.99 4.65
C VAL A 7 39.11 -11.84 3.38
N LEU A 8 37.97 -12.49 3.16
CA LEU A 8 37.69 -13.17 1.89
C LEU A 8 37.39 -12.10 0.84
N HIS A 9 37.99 -12.24 -0.36
CA HIS A 9 37.79 -11.35 -1.50
C HIS A 9 36.96 -12.05 -2.58
N GLY A 10 35.89 -11.41 -3.04
CA GLY A 10 35.02 -11.95 -4.08
C GLY A 10 33.55 -11.54 -3.91
N PRO A 11 32.66 -11.95 -4.82
CA PRO A 11 31.22 -11.83 -4.61
C PRO A 11 30.76 -12.76 -3.49
N LEU A 12 29.71 -12.35 -2.76
CA LEU A 12 29.13 -13.16 -1.68
C LEU A 12 28.57 -14.48 -2.23
N THR A 13 28.92 -15.59 -1.58
CA THR A 13 28.40 -16.92 -1.94
C THR A 13 27.06 -17.22 -1.27
N SER A 14 26.35 -18.23 -1.77
CA SER A 14 25.11 -18.72 -1.16
C SER A 14 25.33 -19.25 0.26
N GLU A 15 26.47 -19.89 0.48
CA GLU A 15 26.87 -20.45 1.77
C GLU A 15 27.11 -19.33 2.78
N GLU A 16 27.89 -18.30 2.40
CA GLU A 16 28.18 -17.14 3.25
C GLU A 16 26.91 -16.40 3.67
N LEU A 17 25.97 -16.20 2.75
CA LEU A 17 24.67 -15.58 3.04
C LEU A 17 23.83 -16.44 3.99
N SER A 18 23.83 -17.76 3.79
CA SER A 18 23.09 -18.69 4.63
C SER A 18 23.65 -18.75 6.05
N GLU A 19 24.97 -18.74 6.19
CA GLU A 19 25.67 -18.71 7.47
C GLU A 19 25.44 -17.39 8.21
N ALA A 20 25.56 -16.26 7.50
CA ALA A 20 25.28 -14.94 8.06
C ALA A 20 23.83 -14.84 8.54
N GLU A 21 22.87 -15.34 7.75
CA GLU A 21 21.46 -15.35 8.14
C GLU A 21 21.23 -16.20 9.41
N ARG A 22 21.78 -17.41 9.46
CA ARG A 22 21.70 -18.29 10.65
C ARG A 22 22.35 -17.65 11.88
N PHE A 23 23.50 -16.99 11.72
CA PHE A 23 24.18 -16.27 12.79
C PHE A 23 23.29 -15.18 13.39
N TRP A 24 22.69 -14.33 12.55
CA TRP A 24 21.79 -13.28 13.03
C TRP A 24 20.53 -13.83 13.69
N ILE A 25 19.97 -14.93 13.16
CA ILE A 25 18.84 -15.62 13.80
C ILE A 25 19.25 -16.13 15.18
N GLN A 26 20.45 -16.71 15.32
CA GLN A 26 20.95 -17.19 16.62
C GLN A 26 21.07 -16.05 17.64
N VAL A 27 21.58 -14.89 17.21
CA VAL A 27 21.68 -13.70 18.06
C VAL A 27 20.30 -13.24 18.53
N GLU A 28 19.32 -13.20 17.62
CA GLU A 28 17.95 -12.80 17.92
C GLU A 28 17.24 -13.82 18.84
N GLN A 29 17.45 -15.12 18.64
CA GLN A 29 16.93 -16.15 19.54
C GLN A 29 17.54 -16.03 20.94
N LYS A 30 18.85 -15.79 21.07
CA LYS A 30 19.51 -15.54 22.37
C LYS A 30 18.95 -14.32 23.09
N LYS A 31 18.56 -13.30 22.33
CA LYS A 31 18.00 -12.07 22.87
C LYS A 31 16.56 -12.21 23.33
N PHE A 32 15.73 -12.90 22.55
CA PHE A 32 14.28 -12.96 22.77
C PHE A 32 13.78 -14.23 23.45
N PHE A 33 14.56 -15.31 23.41
CA PHE A 33 14.22 -16.62 24.00
C PHE A 33 15.33 -17.15 24.93
N PRO A 34 15.86 -16.33 25.88
CA PRO A 34 16.98 -16.75 26.72
C PRO A 34 16.60 -17.87 27.70
N GLU A 35 15.36 -17.89 28.17
CA GLU A 35 14.85 -18.92 29.10
C GLU A 35 14.61 -20.23 28.35
N GLU A 36 13.99 -20.16 27.17
CA GLU A 36 13.77 -21.33 26.33
C GLU A 36 15.09 -21.97 25.89
N LEU A 37 16.12 -21.18 25.55
CA LEU A 37 17.43 -21.73 25.23
C LEU A 37 18.10 -22.46 26.40
N LYS A 38 17.79 -22.08 27.64
CA LYS A 38 18.29 -22.79 28.83
C LYS A 38 17.50 -24.07 29.03
N SER A 39 16.17 -23.99 29.05
CA SER A 39 15.29 -25.12 29.35
C SER A 39 15.33 -26.20 28.25
N LEU A 40 15.49 -25.80 26.98
CA LEU A 40 15.56 -26.74 25.85
C LEU A 40 16.83 -27.58 25.83
N LYS A 41 17.89 -27.23 26.57
CA LYS A 41 19.06 -28.12 26.75
C LYS A 41 18.69 -29.42 27.45
N ASP A 42 17.70 -29.36 28.34
CA ASP A 42 17.16 -30.51 29.05
C ASP A 42 15.87 -31.04 28.38
N ASN A 43 15.59 -30.64 27.13
CA ASN A 43 14.36 -30.95 26.39
C ASN A 43 13.08 -30.58 27.14
N LYS A 44 13.10 -29.50 27.93
CA LYS A 44 11.94 -28.99 28.68
C LYS A 44 11.56 -27.60 28.21
N ILE A 45 10.27 -27.30 28.27
CA ILE A 45 9.77 -25.95 28.06
C ILE A 45 8.66 -25.61 29.04
N GLU A 46 8.70 -24.39 29.56
CA GLU A 46 7.72 -23.89 30.53
C GLU A 46 6.37 -23.59 29.86
N LYS A 47 5.27 -23.77 30.59
CA LYS A 47 3.91 -23.61 30.07
C LYS A 47 3.60 -22.17 29.67
N GLU A 48 4.27 -21.24 30.31
CA GLU A 48 4.15 -19.80 30.14
C GLU A 48 4.93 -19.31 28.90
N SER A 49 5.83 -20.14 28.36
CA SER A 49 6.64 -19.76 27.20
C SER A 49 5.76 -19.47 25.98
N PRO A 50 6.06 -18.42 25.20
CA PRO A 50 5.43 -18.17 23.90
C PRO A 50 5.62 -19.32 22.90
N LEU A 51 6.59 -20.21 23.14
CA LEU A 51 6.89 -21.34 22.27
C LEU A 51 6.29 -22.66 22.75
N TYR A 52 5.61 -22.71 23.91
CA TYR A 52 5.09 -23.98 24.49
C TYR A 52 4.27 -24.81 23.49
N ASN A 53 3.36 -24.17 22.75
CA ASN A 53 2.50 -24.83 21.75
C ASN A 53 3.20 -25.12 20.41
N CYS A 54 4.49 -24.80 20.27
CA CYS A 54 5.26 -24.98 19.04
C CYS A 54 6.10 -26.27 19.07
N MET A 55 6.03 -27.08 20.14
CA MET A 55 6.91 -28.24 20.36
C MET A 55 8.38 -27.95 19.97
N PRO A 56 8.98 -26.86 20.48
CA PRO A 56 10.30 -26.43 20.03
C PRO A 56 11.37 -27.42 20.48
N TYR A 57 12.41 -27.57 19.68
CA TYR A 57 13.61 -28.30 20.05
C TYR A 57 14.86 -27.50 19.72
N LEU A 58 15.95 -27.79 20.42
CA LEU A 58 17.25 -27.19 20.15
C LEU A 58 18.02 -28.08 19.16
N ALA A 59 18.24 -27.58 17.95
CA ALA A 59 19.01 -28.32 16.94
C ALA A 59 20.52 -28.32 17.26
N GLU A 60 21.28 -29.22 16.64
CA GLU A 60 22.73 -29.37 16.84
C GLU A 60 23.51 -28.07 16.58
N ASN A 61 23.02 -27.23 15.66
CA ASN A 61 23.60 -25.92 15.36
C ASN A 61 23.26 -24.83 16.40
N GLY A 62 22.60 -25.19 17.51
CA GLY A 62 22.25 -24.29 18.60
C GLY A 62 21.14 -23.30 18.26
N LEU A 63 20.31 -23.60 17.25
CA LEU A 63 19.12 -22.83 16.89
C LEU A 63 17.85 -23.53 17.37
N ILE A 64 16.87 -22.76 17.81
CA ILE A 64 15.53 -23.25 18.15
C ILE A 64 14.75 -23.46 16.86
N ARG A 65 14.26 -24.68 16.66
CA ARG A 65 13.43 -25.08 15.51
C ARG A 65 12.05 -25.53 15.98
N LEU A 66 11.09 -25.42 15.07
CA LEU A 66 9.76 -25.96 15.25
C LEU A 66 9.84 -27.49 15.17
N GLY A 67 9.34 -28.21 16.17
CA GLY A 67 9.09 -29.64 16.07
C GLY A 67 7.72 -29.91 15.47
N GLY A 68 7.49 -31.11 14.95
CA GLY A 68 6.22 -31.39 14.30
C GLY A 68 5.99 -32.84 13.92
N ARG A 69 4.87 -33.07 13.23
CA ARG A 69 4.43 -34.42 12.79
C ARG A 69 4.90 -34.77 11.37
N LEU A 70 5.77 -33.94 10.79
CA LEU A 70 6.26 -34.06 9.42
C LEU A 70 7.67 -34.69 9.33
N GLU A 71 8.12 -35.33 10.41
CA GLU A 71 9.45 -35.97 10.51
C GLU A 71 9.74 -36.90 9.32
N PHE A 72 8.73 -37.68 8.90
CA PHE A 72 8.85 -38.65 7.78
C PHE A 72 8.47 -38.10 6.40
N CYS A 73 8.20 -36.79 6.27
CA CYS A 73 7.86 -36.20 4.98
C CYS A 73 9.11 -36.15 4.07
N SER A 74 8.96 -35.92 2.76
CA SER A 74 10.10 -35.71 1.84
C SER A 74 10.53 -34.25 1.69
N LEU A 75 9.89 -33.34 2.43
CA LEU A 75 10.19 -31.90 2.44
C LEU A 75 11.61 -31.58 2.97
N SER A 76 12.09 -30.38 2.68
CA SER A 76 13.36 -29.89 3.22
C SER A 76 13.31 -29.71 4.75
N ILE A 77 14.46 -29.71 5.41
CA ILE A 77 14.55 -29.47 6.86
C ILE A 77 13.98 -28.10 7.24
N ASP A 78 14.18 -27.07 6.41
CA ASP A 78 13.66 -25.73 6.68
C ASP A 78 12.13 -25.65 6.52
N GLU A 79 11.52 -26.53 5.72
CA GLU A 79 10.06 -26.65 5.59
C GLU A 79 9.43 -27.53 6.68
N LYS A 80 10.10 -28.63 7.07
CA LYS A 80 9.62 -29.54 8.11
C LYS A 80 9.75 -28.91 9.49
N ASP A 81 10.96 -28.42 9.76
CA ASP A 81 11.43 -28.00 11.07
C ASP A 81 11.89 -26.55 10.97
N SER A 82 10.98 -25.66 10.62
CA SER A 82 11.31 -24.27 10.35
C SER A 82 11.96 -23.57 11.57
N LEU A 83 12.89 -22.66 11.30
CA LEU A 83 13.53 -21.86 12.33
C LEU A 83 12.52 -20.96 13.03
N ILE A 84 12.52 -20.95 14.36
CA ILE A 84 11.62 -20.10 15.12
C ILE A 84 12.17 -18.68 15.20
N LEU A 85 11.40 -17.70 14.76
CA LEU A 85 11.78 -16.30 14.73
C LEU A 85 10.95 -15.47 15.74
N PRO A 86 11.59 -14.59 16.52
CA PRO A 86 10.89 -13.72 17.45
C PRO A 86 10.08 -12.63 16.74
N LYS A 87 8.76 -12.60 16.95
CA LYS A 87 7.84 -11.63 16.33
C LYS A 87 8.29 -10.16 16.46
N ASN A 88 8.88 -9.80 17.60
CA ASN A 88 9.23 -8.41 17.92
C ASN A 88 10.65 -8.02 17.48
N SER A 89 11.33 -8.88 16.73
CA SER A 89 12.64 -8.57 16.17
C SER A 89 12.55 -7.75 14.89
N TRP A 90 13.52 -6.83 14.75
CA TRP A 90 13.70 -6.09 13.50
C TRP A 90 14.12 -7.02 12.36
N LEU A 91 15.00 -8.00 12.62
CA LEU A 91 15.41 -9.00 11.64
C LEU A 91 14.18 -9.76 11.09
N THR A 92 13.29 -10.21 11.98
CA THR A 92 12.06 -10.90 11.57
C THR A 92 11.15 -10.00 10.73
N THR A 93 11.09 -8.70 11.03
CA THR A 93 10.36 -7.73 10.20
C THR A 93 10.97 -7.61 8.80
N LEU A 94 12.30 -7.61 8.69
CA LEU A 94 13.02 -7.58 7.41
C LEU A 94 12.81 -8.87 6.61
N ILE A 95 12.85 -10.04 7.25
CA ILE A 95 12.58 -11.33 6.61
C ILE A 95 11.15 -11.35 6.06
N VAL A 96 10.15 -10.94 6.86
CA VAL A 96 8.77 -10.87 6.39
C VAL A 96 8.62 -9.90 5.22
N ARG A 97 9.35 -8.77 5.21
CA ARG A 97 9.37 -7.84 4.07
C ARG A 97 10.01 -8.48 2.82
N ARG A 98 11.11 -9.22 2.97
CA ARG A 98 11.75 -9.98 1.88
C ARG A 98 10.78 -10.98 1.27
N GLU A 99 10.13 -11.78 2.09
CA GLU A 99 9.16 -12.78 1.63
C GLU A 99 7.91 -12.13 1.00
N HIS A 100 7.44 -11.00 1.54
CA HIS A 100 6.37 -10.20 0.94
C HIS A 100 6.71 -9.71 -0.48
N ASN A 101 7.95 -9.28 -0.70
CA ASN A 101 8.42 -8.86 -2.02
C ASN A 101 8.58 -10.07 -2.97
N LYS A 102 9.04 -11.22 -2.49
CA LYS A 102 9.14 -12.46 -3.30
C LYS A 102 7.78 -12.92 -3.83
N VAL A 103 6.70 -12.77 -3.05
CA VAL A 103 5.33 -13.06 -3.51
C VAL A 103 4.68 -11.90 -4.26
N MET A 104 5.47 -10.96 -4.79
CA MET A 104 5.01 -9.84 -5.61
C MET A 104 3.88 -9.03 -4.95
N HIS A 105 4.07 -8.68 -3.67
CA HIS A 105 3.08 -7.96 -2.88
C HIS A 105 1.73 -8.68 -2.68
N GLY A 106 1.74 -10.01 -2.74
CA GLY A 106 0.60 -10.84 -2.40
C GLY A 106 0.02 -10.53 -1.01
N GLY A 107 -1.25 -10.90 -0.82
CA GLY A 107 -1.97 -10.64 0.43
C GLY A 107 -1.37 -11.34 1.65
N THR A 108 -2.03 -11.17 2.80
CA THR A 108 -1.57 -11.75 4.07
C THR A 108 -1.41 -13.28 4.00
N ALA A 109 -2.31 -13.98 3.30
CA ALA A 109 -2.25 -15.44 3.21
C ALA A 109 -1.02 -15.91 2.42
N SER A 110 -0.79 -15.37 1.22
CA SER A 110 0.35 -15.71 0.37
C SER A 110 1.68 -15.38 1.05
N THR A 111 1.80 -14.18 1.62
CA THR A 111 3.01 -13.78 2.35
C THR A 111 3.26 -14.69 3.56
N LEU A 112 2.21 -15.05 4.32
CA LEU A 112 2.37 -15.93 5.47
C LEU A 112 2.75 -17.35 5.07
N ALA A 113 2.21 -17.87 3.97
CA ALA A 113 2.58 -19.19 3.44
C ALA A 113 4.06 -19.21 3.02
N GLN A 114 4.51 -18.18 2.31
CA GLN A 114 5.91 -18.03 1.91
C GLN A 114 6.86 -17.90 3.12
N VAL A 115 6.46 -17.19 4.18
CA VAL A 115 7.26 -17.15 5.41
C VAL A 115 7.36 -18.54 6.04
N ARG A 116 6.25 -19.28 6.06
CA ARG A 116 6.15 -20.62 6.66
C ARG A 116 6.88 -21.72 5.91
N SER A 117 7.32 -21.48 4.67
CA SER A 117 8.16 -22.45 3.96
C SER A 117 9.58 -22.54 4.53
N ASN A 118 10.02 -21.55 5.34
CA ASN A 118 11.38 -21.51 5.88
C ASN A 118 11.42 -21.15 7.38
N TYR A 119 10.42 -20.42 7.89
CA TYR A 119 10.42 -19.86 9.23
C TYR A 119 9.08 -20.00 9.93
N TRP A 120 9.14 -20.19 11.24
CA TRP A 120 7.98 -20.12 12.12
C TRP A 120 8.03 -18.88 13.00
N ILE A 121 7.03 -18.01 12.88
CA ILE A 121 6.90 -16.81 13.72
C ILE A 121 5.68 -16.99 14.64
N PRO A 122 5.84 -17.03 15.97
CA PRO A 122 4.72 -17.00 16.90
C PRO A 122 3.83 -15.76 16.64
N LYS A 123 2.53 -15.98 16.46
CA LYS A 123 1.57 -14.93 16.05
C LYS A 123 1.99 -14.22 14.74
N GLY A 124 2.68 -14.91 13.83
CA GLY A 124 3.27 -14.38 12.59
C GLY A 124 2.29 -13.65 11.67
N ARG A 125 1.03 -14.11 11.60
CA ARG A 125 -0.03 -13.43 10.81
C ARG A 125 -0.20 -11.96 11.20
N GLN A 126 -0.05 -11.62 12.49
CA GLN A 126 -0.14 -10.24 12.95
C GLN A 126 1.02 -9.38 12.44
N LEU A 127 2.23 -9.93 12.45
CA LEU A 127 3.41 -9.26 11.92
C LEU A 127 3.31 -9.07 10.40
N VAL A 128 2.88 -10.10 9.67
CA VAL A 128 2.64 -10.02 8.22
C VAL A 128 1.63 -8.91 7.89
N LYS A 129 0.49 -8.85 8.58
CA LYS A 129 -0.48 -7.75 8.41
C LYS A 129 0.15 -6.38 8.65
N LYS A 130 0.97 -6.23 9.70
CA LYS A 130 1.68 -4.98 10.02
C LYS A 130 2.64 -4.59 8.90
N VAL A 131 3.42 -5.54 8.37
CA VAL A 131 4.37 -5.31 7.28
C VAL A 131 3.64 -4.87 6.00
N ILE A 132 2.59 -5.58 5.62
CA ILE A 132 1.78 -5.25 4.42
C ILE A 132 1.12 -3.87 4.57
N LYS A 133 0.52 -3.57 5.75
CA LYS A 133 -0.11 -2.25 6.00
C LYS A 133 0.88 -1.09 5.86
N ASN A 134 2.14 -1.30 6.22
CA ASN A 134 3.19 -0.28 6.13
C ASN A 134 3.92 -0.26 4.78
N CYS A 135 3.64 -1.23 3.89
CA CYS A 135 4.23 -1.28 2.56
C CYS A 135 3.70 -0.13 1.70
N PHE A 136 4.59 0.70 1.16
CA PHE A 136 4.21 1.83 0.30
C PHE A 136 3.46 1.37 -0.95
N ILE A 137 3.95 0.30 -1.59
CA ILE A 137 3.36 -0.26 -2.81
C ILE A 137 1.93 -0.72 -2.51
N CYS A 138 1.72 -1.56 -1.49
CA CYS A 138 0.38 -2.00 -1.10
C CYS A 138 -0.53 -0.84 -0.71
N ARG A 139 -0.03 0.16 0.03
CA ARG A 139 -0.82 1.34 0.40
C ARG A 139 -1.27 2.15 -0.83
N LYS A 140 -0.40 2.31 -1.82
CA LYS A 140 -0.72 3.00 -3.07
C LYS A 140 -1.81 2.26 -3.85
N TYR A 141 -1.68 0.93 -4.01
CA TYR A 141 -2.65 0.13 -4.77
C TYR A 141 -3.99 -0.07 -4.04
N LEU A 142 -3.98 -0.08 -2.71
CA LEU A 142 -5.19 -0.23 -1.88
C LEU A 142 -5.79 1.11 -1.45
N ALA A 143 -5.26 2.24 -1.93
CA ALA A 143 -5.78 3.56 -1.62
C ALA A 143 -7.23 3.66 -2.11
N LYS A 144 -8.15 3.92 -1.17
CA LYS A 144 -9.55 4.20 -1.53
C LYS A 144 -9.66 5.64 -2.03
N PRO A 145 -10.58 5.92 -2.97
CA PRO A 145 -10.97 7.28 -3.28
C PRO A 145 -11.35 8.03 -2.00
N ILE A 146 -11.02 9.31 -1.93
CA ILE A 146 -11.49 10.17 -0.85
C ILE A 146 -12.97 10.41 -1.10
N ASP A 147 -13.80 10.21 -0.09
CA ASP A 147 -15.21 10.60 -0.15
C ASP A 147 -15.27 12.13 -0.26
N GLN A 148 -15.84 12.64 -1.35
CA GLN A 148 -16.05 14.06 -1.51
C GLN A 148 -17.13 14.53 -0.53
N LEU A 149 -16.74 15.33 0.45
CA LEU A 149 -17.70 16.03 1.30
C LEU A 149 -18.44 17.06 0.45
N THR A 150 -19.73 16.85 0.22
CA THR A 150 -20.58 17.82 -0.49
C THR A 150 -20.69 19.07 0.36
N SER A 151 -20.16 20.18 -0.15
CA SER A 151 -20.33 21.49 0.50
C SER A 151 -21.79 21.95 0.43
N PRO A 152 -22.27 22.76 1.39
CA PRO A 152 -23.60 23.36 1.30
C PRO A 152 -23.73 24.15 -0.01
N LEU A 153 -24.93 24.17 -0.59
CA LEU A 153 -25.20 24.96 -1.78
C LEU A 153 -25.02 26.46 -1.44
N PRO A 154 -24.44 27.28 -2.35
CA PRO A 154 -24.36 28.72 -2.15
C PRO A 154 -25.75 29.34 -1.96
N SER A 155 -25.82 30.42 -1.16
CA SER A 155 -27.04 31.22 -0.94
C SER A 155 -27.75 31.58 -2.23
N ASP A 156 -26.97 31.88 -3.26
CA ASP A 156 -27.42 32.36 -4.56
C ASP A 156 -28.18 31.29 -5.37
N ARG A 157 -28.09 30.01 -4.98
CA ARG A 157 -28.87 28.91 -5.55
C ARG A 157 -30.12 28.55 -4.76
N ILE A 158 -30.29 29.10 -3.56
CA ILE A 158 -31.37 28.73 -2.63
C ILE A 158 -32.33 29.91 -2.42
N ASN A 159 -31.81 31.14 -2.36
CA ASN A 159 -32.61 32.32 -2.13
C ASN A 159 -33.43 32.69 -3.37
N GLN A 160 -34.69 33.06 -3.16
CA GLN A 160 -35.55 33.56 -4.23
C GLN A 160 -35.16 35.00 -4.57
N THR A 161 -34.46 35.17 -5.68
CA THR A 161 -34.17 36.49 -6.26
C THR A 161 -34.73 36.57 -7.70
N PRO A 162 -34.89 37.76 -8.30
CA PRO A 162 -35.32 37.87 -9.68
C PRO A 162 -34.44 37.06 -10.65
N ALA A 163 -35.01 36.64 -11.80
CA ALA A 163 -34.27 35.91 -12.81
C ALA A 163 -33.03 36.70 -13.27
N PHE A 164 -31.94 35.99 -13.56
CA PHE A 164 -30.63 36.54 -13.94
C PHE A 164 -29.97 37.51 -12.92
N SER A 165 -30.45 37.58 -11.67
CA SER A 165 -29.76 38.34 -10.60
C SER A 165 -28.37 37.77 -10.27
N VAL A 166 -28.23 36.45 -10.38
CA VAL A 166 -26.95 35.75 -10.30
C VAL A 166 -26.84 34.88 -11.55
N CYS A 167 -25.74 35.03 -12.28
CA CYS A 167 -25.51 34.35 -13.54
C CYS A 167 -24.19 33.58 -13.50
N GLY A 168 -24.24 32.29 -13.86
CA GLY A 168 -23.06 31.53 -14.23
C GLY A 168 -22.74 31.78 -15.70
N LEU A 169 -21.47 32.02 -16.00
CA LEU A 169 -20.95 32.24 -17.34
C LEU A 169 -20.04 31.07 -17.73
N ASP A 170 -20.24 30.51 -18.91
CA ASP A 170 -19.30 29.55 -19.49
C ASP A 170 -19.28 29.64 -21.01
N PHE A 171 -18.33 28.96 -21.65
CA PHE A 171 -18.28 28.76 -23.09
C PHE A 171 -18.46 27.28 -23.43
N ALA A 172 -19.30 26.99 -24.41
CA ALA A 172 -19.39 25.68 -25.03
C ALA A 172 -18.81 25.74 -26.44
N GLY A 173 -18.03 24.72 -26.80
CA GLY A 173 -17.48 24.59 -28.15
C GLY A 173 -16.16 23.81 -28.17
N PRO A 174 -15.48 23.81 -29.34
CA PRO A 174 -15.89 24.51 -30.57
C PRO A 174 -17.01 23.80 -31.32
N LEU A 175 -17.89 24.60 -31.92
CA LEU A 175 -18.88 24.16 -32.90
C LEU A 175 -18.48 24.66 -34.28
N TYR A 176 -18.94 23.98 -35.31
CA TYR A 176 -18.70 24.34 -36.69
C TYR A 176 -20.01 24.79 -37.32
N VAL A 177 -20.12 26.10 -37.58
CA VAL A 177 -21.34 26.72 -38.09
C VAL A 177 -21.13 27.03 -39.56
N ASN A 178 -22.10 26.65 -40.39
CA ASN A 178 -22.08 27.01 -41.79
C ASN A 178 -22.40 28.50 -41.93
N ASN A 179 -21.42 29.28 -42.38
CA ASN A 179 -21.54 30.68 -42.67
C ASN A 179 -21.39 30.89 -44.18
N PHE A 180 -22.52 31.01 -44.89
CA PHE A 180 -22.58 31.20 -46.35
C PHE A 180 -21.76 30.20 -47.18
N GLY A 181 -21.75 28.92 -46.78
CA GLY A 181 -21.06 27.84 -47.50
C GLY A 181 -19.68 27.51 -46.94
N GLU A 182 -19.13 28.32 -46.04
CA GLU A 182 -17.88 28.04 -45.34
C GLU A 182 -18.14 27.58 -43.91
N LEU A 183 -17.44 26.53 -43.50
CA LEU A 183 -17.57 25.98 -42.16
C LEU A 183 -16.69 26.78 -41.18
N GLN A 184 -17.32 27.63 -40.37
CA GLN A 184 -16.62 28.50 -39.43
C GLN A 184 -16.64 27.93 -38.00
N LYS A 185 -15.45 27.81 -37.41
CA LYS A 185 -15.31 27.50 -35.98
C LYS A 185 -15.92 28.63 -35.14
N SER A 186 -16.85 28.28 -34.27
CA SER A 186 -17.61 29.19 -33.43
C SER A 186 -17.78 28.60 -32.03
N TYR A 187 -18.20 29.43 -31.09
CA TYR A 187 -18.44 29.06 -29.70
C TYR A 187 -19.78 29.63 -29.25
N ILE A 188 -20.36 29.04 -28.21
CA ILE A 188 -21.57 29.56 -27.57
C ILE A 188 -21.15 30.10 -26.20
N VAL A 189 -21.47 31.37 -25.95
CA VAL A 189 -21.44 31.95 -24.60
C VAL A 189 -22.73 31.54 -23.90
N LEU A 190 -22.60 30.84 -22.77
CA LEU A 190 -23.71 30.38 -21.96
C LEU A 190 -23.86 31.30 -20.76
N PHE A 191 -25.01 31.95 -20.68
CA PHE A 191 -25.44 32.66 -19.49
C PHE A 191 -26.52 31.82 -18.80
N THR A 192 -26.21 31.34 -17.60
CA THR A 192 -27.07 30.44 -16.84
C THR A 192 -27.58 31.16 -15.61
N CYS A 193 -28.89 31.26 -15.42
CA CYS A 193 -29.43 31.86 -14.22
C CYS A 193 -29.22 30.92 -13.01
N GLY A 194 -28.56 31.43 -11.96
CA GLY A 194 -28.34 30.71 -10.71
C GLY A 194 -29.62 30.38 -9.95
N VAL A 195 -30.69 31.15 -10.18
CA VAL A 195 -31.99 31.03 -9.49
C VAL A 195 -32.95 30.11 -10.24
N THR A 196 -33.28 30.43 -11.49
CA THR A 196 -34.30 29.72 -12.28
C THR A 196 -33.74 28.60 -13.14
N ARG A 197 -32.41 28.51 -13.27
CA ARG A 197 -31.71 27.66 -14.25
C ARG A 197 -32.05 27.96 -15.71
N ALA A 198 -32.62 29.13 -16.01
CA ALA A 198 -32.81 29.60 -17.38
C ALA A 198 -31.46 29.75 -18.10
N LEU A 199 -31.43 29.42 -19.39
CA LEU A 199 -30.25 29.50 -20.24
C LEU A 199 -30.46 30.56 -21.31
N HIS A 200 -29.50 31.49 -21.44
CA HIS A 200 -29.37 32.39 -22.57
C HIS A 200 -28.07 32.05 -23.32
N LEU A 201 -28.18 31.83 -24.62
CA LEU A 201 -27.09 31.35 -25.46
C LEU A 201 -26.77 32.40 -26.53
N GLU A 202 -25.52 32.83 -26.62
CA GLU A 202 -25.04 33.73 -27.66
C GLU A 202 -23.94 33.07 -28.49
N LEU A 203 -24.13 33.02 -29.81
CA LEU A 203 -23.12 32.50 -30.73
C LEU A 203 -22.05 33.58 -30.98
N VAL A 204 -20.78 33.18 -30.86
CA VAL A 204 -19.61 34.03 -31.11
C VAL A 204 -18.58 33.30 -31.98
N SER A 205 -17.82 34.06 -32.77
CA SER A 205 -16.79 33.51 -33.67
C SER A 205 -15.56 33.00 -32.93
N ASP A 206 -15.27 33.54 -31.76
CA ASP A 206 -14.09 33.19 -30.97
C ASP A 206 -14.33 33.42 -29.47
N MET A 207 -13.38 32.99 -28.64
CA MET A 207 -13.39 33.18 -27.19
C MET A 207 -12.62 34.45 -26.77
N THR A 208 -12.44 35.42 -27.66
CA THR A 208 -11.74 36.66 -27.30
C THR A 208 -12.61 37.54 -26.41
N THR A 209 -11.96 38.41 -25.62
CA THR A 209 -12.66 39.36 -24.75
C THR A 209 -13.59 40.29 -25.54
N ASN A 210 -13.22 40.68 -26.76
CA ASN A 210 -14.06 41.55 -27.59
C ASN A 210 -15.36 40.86 -28.00
N SER A 211 -15.28 39.63 -28.51
CA SER A 211 -16.45 38.82 -28.85
C SER A 211 -17.34 38.54 -27.64
N PHE A 212 -16.73 38.26 -26.49
CA PHE A 212 -17.45 38.12 -25.22
C PHE A 212 -18.18 39.41 -24.81
N LEU A 213 -17.51 40.57 -24.83
CA LEU A 213 -18.12 41.84 -24.43
C LEU A 213 -19.31 42.22 -25.33
N LEU A 214 -19.23 41.92 -26.63
CA LEU A 214 -20.35 42.09 -27.54
C LEU A 214 -21.52 41.16 -27.19
N ALA A 215 -21.25 39.87 -26.92
CA ALA A 215 -22.28 38.93 -26.47
C ALA A 215 -22.89 39.33 -25.12
N PHE A 216 -22.08 39.80 -24.18
CA PHE A 216 -22.54 40.24 -22.86
C PHE A 216 -23.42 41.49 -22.95
N ARG A 217 -23.07 42.46 -23.80
CA ARG A 217 -23.94 43.63 -24.06
C ARG A 217 -25.29 43.21 -24.65
N LYS A 218 -25.32 42.23 -25.57
CA LYS A 218 -26.58 41.69 -26.12
C LYS A 218 -27.42 41.00 -25.03
N PHE A 219 -26.77 40.27 -24.13
CA PHE A 219 -27.43 39.64 -23.00
C PHE A 219 -28.07 40.66 -22.04
N LEU A 220 -27.34 41.73 -21.68
CA LEU A 220 -27.85 42.79 -20.79
C LEU A 220 -28.97 43.65 -21.40
N ALA A 221 -29.06 43.71 -22.73
CA ALA A 221 -30.06 44.51 -23.43
C ALA A 221 -31.45 43.82 -23.54
N ARG A 222 -31.59 42.59 -23.03
CA ARG A 222 -32.84 41.81 -23.03
C ARG A 222 -33.50 41.84 -21.66
#